data_AF-A0A9W7MBN3-F1
#
_entry.id   AF-A0A9W7MBN3-F1
#
_cell.length_a   1.000
_cell.length_b   1.000
_cell.length_c   1.000
_cell.angle_alpha   90.00
_cell.angle_beta   90.00
_cell.angle_gamma   90.00
#
_symmetry.space_group_name_H-M   'P 1'
#
loop_
_entity.id
_entity.type
_entity.pdbx_description
1 polymer ?
#
loop_
_entity_poly.entity_id
_entity_poly.type
_entity_poly.pdbx_seq_one_letter_code
_entity_poly.pdbx_strand_id
1 'polypeptide(L)'
;MQYTISKGYKVDSFEFGNQLSGSGMGAKVDAKQYGKDVIVLKNLVKELYAHPETQPKVLGPGGFYEEKWFNTFLEVSGQGIIDGLTHHIYNLGPGDDPNMMNKILDPSYLNQVSQTYKGVSDVVNKFRPQL
;
A
#
# COMPACT_ATOMS: atom_id res chain seq x y z
N MET A 1 10.55 -5.92 15.63
CA MET A 1 9.84 -4.94 16.48
C MET A 1 10.40 -4.88 17.90
N GLN A 2 10.55 -5.99 18.62
CA GLN A 2 11.10 -5.99 20.00
C GLN A 2 12.41 -5.22 20.18
N TYR A 3 13.38 -5.39 19.27
CA TYR A 3 14.63 -4.61 19.31
C TYR A 3 14.39 -3.11 19.13
N THR A 4 13.56 -2.72 18.17
CA THR A 4 13.18 -1.32 17.93
C THR A 4 12.57 -0.70 19.19
N ILE A 5 11.69 -1.44 19.86
CA ILE A 5 11.06 -1.05 21.12
C ILE A 5 12.12 -0.93 22.23
N SER A 6 13.02 -1.91 22.38
CA SER A 6 14.04 -1.88 23.43
C SER A 6 15.06 -0.76 23.27
N LYS A 7 15.22 -0.23 22.05
CA LYS A 7 16.01 0.97 21.77
C LYS A 7 15.25 2.29 21.93
N GLY A 8 13.95 2.24 22.23
CA GLY A 8 13.11 3.44 22.32
C GLY A 8 12.95 4.17 20.99
N TYR A 9 13.18 3.49 19.86
CA TYR A 9 13.04 4.12 18.55
C TYR A 9 11.57 4.36 18.25
N LYS A 10 11.26 5.61 17.94
CA LYS A 10 9.92 5.99 17.49
C LYS A 10 9.71 5.47 16.07
N VAL A 11 8.64 4.70 15.90
CA VAL A 11 8.16 4.25 14.60
C VAL A 11 6.72 4.71 14.49
N ASP A 12 6.42 5.53 13.48
CA ASP A 12 5.06 6.01 13.26
C ASP A 12 4.20 4.94 12.54
N SER A 13 4.82 4.12 11.68
CA SER A 13 4.13 3.05 10.96
C SER A 13 5.04 1.89 10.50
N PHE A 14 4.40 0.76 10.17
CA PHE A 14 5.02 -0.39 9.51
C PHE A 14 4.31 -0.72 8.19
N GLU A 15 5.10 -1.19 7.22
CA GLU A 15 4.63 -1.83 5.99
C GLU A 15 5.22 -3.24 5.88
N PHE A 16 4.61 -4.10 5.06
CA PHE A 16 5.05 -5.48 4.88
C PHE A 16 5.34 -5.80 3.42
N GLY A 17 6.62 -5.77 3.06
CA GLY A 17 7.06 -5.99 1.68
C GLY A 17 6.94 -4.75 0.80
N ASN A 18 7.35 -4.89 -0.45
CA ASN A 18 7.41 -3.81 -1.44
C ASN A 18 7.08 -4.38 -2.81
N GLN A 19 6.10 -3.79 -3.49
CA GLN A 19 5.65 -4.17 -4.84
C GLN A 19 5.22 -5.64 -4.97
N LEU A 20 4.69 -6.23 -3.90
CA LEU A 20 4.19 -7.60 -3.90
C LEU A 20 2.79 -7.74 -4.55
N SER A 21 2.10 -6.62 -4.75
CA SER A 21 0.74 -6.55 -5.28
C SER A 21 0.69 -6.31 -6.79
N GLY A 22 -0.39 -6.82 -7.42
CA GLY A 22 -0.73 -6.56 -8.81
C GLY A 22 0.42 -6.77 -9.80
N SER A 23 0.71 -5.71 -10.56
CA SER A 23 1.68 -5.71 -11.66
C SER A 23 3.12 -5.50 -11.19
N GLY A 24 3.38 -5.68 -9.88
CA GLY A 24 4.69 -5.59 -9.27
C GLY A 24 5.79 -6.39 -9.97
N MET A 25 7.04 -5.97 -9.76
CA MET A 25 8.20 -6.67 -10.33
C MET A 25 8.75 -7.71 -9.35
N GLY A 26 9.09 -8.88 -9.88
CA GLY A 26 9.66 -9.98 -9.08
C GLY A 26 8.61 -10.84 -8.38
N ALA A 27 8.83 -11.12 -7.10
CA ALA A 27 7.95 -11.98 -6.32
C ALA A 27 6.60 -11.32 -6.08
N LYS A 28 5.52 -12.08 -6.29
CA LYS A 28 4.14 -11.62 -6.11
C LYS A 28 3.44 -12.46 -5.07
N VAL A 29 2.53 -11.82 -4.33
CA VAL A 29 1.67 -12.49 -3.35
C VAL A 29 0.21 -12.28 -3.77
N ASP A 30 -0.57 -13.35 -3.70
CA ASP A 30 -2.01 -13.27 -3.93
C ASP A 30 -2.66 -12.32 -2.90
N ALA A 31 -3.63 -11.53 -3.34
CA ALA A 31 -4.29 -10.54 -2.50
C ALA A 31 -4.91 -11.14 -1.22
N LYS A 32 -5.45 -12.36 -1.28
CA LYS A 32 -6.03 -13.03 -0.11
C LYS A 32 -4.96 -13.44 0.88
N GLN A 33 -3.81 -13.92 0.39
CA GLN A 33 -2.71 -14.27 1.29
C GLN A 33 -2.13 -13.02 1.93
N TYR A 34 -1.85 -11.98 1.14
CA TYR A 34 -1.33 -10.72 1.66
C TYR A 34 -2.27 -10.08 2.69
N GLY A 35 -3.60 -10.13 2.45
CA GLY A 35 -4.59 -9.66 3.43
C GLY A 35 -4.50 -10.39 4.78
N LYS A 36 -4.29 -11.71 4.77
CA LYS A 36 -4.08 -12.50 6.01
C LYS A 36 -2.76 -12.15 6.69
N ASP A 37 -1.70 -11.94 5.92
CA ASP A 37 -0.38 -11.61 6.46
C ASP A 37 -0.40 -10.24 7.17
N VAL A 38 -1.12 -9.27 6.60
CA VAL A 38 -1.31 -7.95 7.21
C VAL A 38 -2.15 -8.03 8.50
N ILE A 39 -3.15 -8.91 8.58
CA ILE A 39 -3.87 -9.15 9.85
C ILE A 39 -2.90 -9.61 10.93
N VAL A 40 -2.01 -10.56 10.59
CA VAL A 40 -0.96 -11.03 11.52
C VAL A 40 -0.05 -9.88 11.93
N LEU A 41 0.38 -9.04 10.98
CA LEU A 41 1.17 -7.84 11.29
C LEU A 41 0.45 -6.90 12.26
N LYS A 42 -0.82 -6.55 12.02
CA LYS A 42 -1.59 -5.67 12.91
C LYS A 42 -1.72 -6.24 14.31
N ASN A 43 -1.91 -7.56 14.43
CA ASN A 43 -1.96 -8.24 15.72
C ASN A 43 -0.62 -8.19 16.44
N LEU A 44 0.50 -8.42 15.76
CA LEU A 44 1.84 -8.27 16.34
C LEU A 44 2.11 -6.84 16.82
N VAL A 45 1.66 -5.83 16.06
CA VAL A 45 1.80 -4.44 16.51
C VAL A 45 0.97 -4.20 17.78
N LYS A 46 -0.28 -4.69 17.85
CA LYS A 46 -1.13 -4.56 19.06
C LYS A 46 -0.52 -5.27 20.28
N GLU A 47 0.06 -6.45 20.07
CA GLU A 47 0.67 -7.25 21.13
C GLU A 47 1.93 -6.59 21.69
N LEU A 48 2.80 -6.08 20.81
CA LEU A 48 4.11 -5.55 21.20
C LEU A 48 4.06 -4.08 21.66
N TYR A 49 3.10 -3.30 21.18
CA TYR A 49 2.91 -1.89 21.55
C TYR A 49 1.65 -1.74 22.41
N ALA A 50 1.80 -1.96 23.72
CA ALA A 50 0.70 -2.08 24.68
C ALA A 50 -0.18 -0.83 24.85
N HIS A 51 0.29 0.36 24.43
CA HIS A 51 -0.45 1.61 24.55
C HIS A 51 -1.12 1.96 23.21
N PRO A 52 -2.46 1.87 23.10
CA PRO A 52 -3.18 2.10 21.85
C PRO A 52 -2.94 3.50 21.25
N GLU A 53 -2.80 4.51 22.11
CA GLU A 53 -2.57 5.92 21.74
C GLU A 53 -1.24 6.14 21.00
N THR A 54 -0.23 5.30 21.29
CA THR A 54 1.12 5.41 20.72
C THR A 54 1.43 4.24 19.80
N GLN A 55 0.43 3.43 19.46
CA GLN A 55 0.63 2.26 18.63
C GLN A 55 0.97 2.70 17.19
N PRO A 56 2.07 2.18 16.60
CA PRO A 56 2.40 2.44 15.20
C PRO A 56 1.27 2.01 14.27
N LYS A 57 1.07 2.75 13.19
CA LYS A 57 0.10 2.42 12.15
C LYS A 57 0.59 1.27 11.28
N VAL A 58 -0.33 0.57 10.62
CA VAL A 58 -0.03 -0.43 9.59
C VAL A 58 -0.50 0.11 8.24
N LEU A 59 0.43 0.24 7.31
CA LEU A 59 0.20 0.73 5.96
C LEU A 59 0.43 -0.40 4.93
N GLY A 60 -0.10 -0.24 3.73
CA GLY A 60 0.13 -1.18 2.63
C GLY A 60 -0.84 -0.98 1.46
N PRO A 61 -0.70 -1.75 0.36
CA PRO A 61 0.27 -2.83 0.17
C PRO A 61 1.64 -2.40 -0.42
N GLY A 62 1.89 -1.10 -0.63
CA GLY A 62 3.17 -0.62 -1.18
C GLY A 62 3.47 -1.16 -2.58
N GLY A 63 2.45 -1.33 -3.43
CA GLY A 63 2.60 -1.84 -4.80
C GLY A 63 1.70 -1.14 -5.80
N PHE A 64 1.52 -1.72 -7.00
CA PHE A 64 0.77 -1.06 -8.06
C PHE A 64 -0.73 -1.29 -7.93
N TYR A 65 -1.50 -0.24 -8.21
CA TYR A 65 -2.94 -0.32 -8.14
C TYR A 65 -3.49 -1.25 -9.24
N GLU A 66 -4.16 -2.31 -8.80
CA GLU A 66 -5.02 -3.14 -9.62
C GLU A 66 -6.34 -3.33 -8.89
N GLU A 67 -7.45 -2.96 -9.54
CA GLU A 67 -8.76 -2.89 -8.89
C GLU A 67 -9.15 -4.21 -8.22
N LYS A 68 -9.06 -5.34 -8.92
CA LYS A 68 -9.43 -6.65 -8.36
C LYS A 68 -8.54 -7.04 -7.18
N TRP A 69 -7.24 -6.76 -7.28
CA TRP A 69 -6.28 -7.09 -6.23
C TRP A 69 -6.56 -6.27 -4.98
N PHE A 70 -6.72 -4.95 -5.11
CA PHE A 70 -6.97 -4.04 -3.99
C PHE A 70 -8.33 -4.29 -3.31
N ASN A 71 -9.39 -4.55 -4.10
CA ASN A 71 -10.68 -4.95 -3.55
C ASN A 71 -10.56 -6.24 -2.73
N THR A 72 -9.93 -7.28 -3.30
CA THR A 72 -9.76 -8.56 -2.61
C THR A 72 -8.94 -8.43 -1.33
N PHE A 73 -7.86 -7.64 -1.39
CA PHE A 73 -7.00 -7.36 -0.24
C PHE A 73 -7.78 -6.71 0.90
N LEU A 74 -8.53 -5.63 0.62
CA LEU A 74 -9.28 -4.89 1.62
C LEU A 74 -10.50 -5.67 2.15
N GLU A 75 -11.15 -6.47 1.31
CA GLU A 75 -12.20 -7.41 1.72
C GLU A 75 -11.67 -8.45 2.70
N VAL A 76 -10.49 -9.02 2.43
CA VAL A 76 -9.88 -10.05 3.28
C VAL A 76 -9.29 -9.47 4.56
N SER A 77 -8.61 -8.32 4.49
CA SER A 77 -8.04 -7.68 5.67
C SER A 77 -9.13 -7.19 6.62
N GLY A 78 -10.25 -6.69 6.09
CA GLY A 78 -11.34 -6.14 6.90
C GLY A 78 -11.04 -4.77 7.49
N GLN A 79 -12.05 -4.19 8.14
CA GLN A 79 -11.97 -2.85 8.72
C GLN A 79 -11.03 -2.79 9.93
N GLY A 80 -10.31 -1.68 10.07
CA GLY A 80 -9.43 -1.41 11.22
C GLY A 80 -8.10 -2.19 11.21
N ILE A 81 -7.81 -2.95 10.15
CA ILE A 81 -6.54 -3.66 9.99
C ILE A 81 -5.47 -2.78 9.32
N ILE A 82 -5.82 -2.15 8.19
CA ILE A 82 -4.98 -1.15 7.52
C ILE A 82 -5.40 0.25 7.99
N ASP A 83 -4.42 1.02 8.44
CA ASP A 83 -4.61 2.42 8.86
C ASP A 83 -4.40 3.41 7.70
N GLY A 84 -3.72 3.00 6.63
CA GLY A 84 -3.54 3.81 5.43
C GLY A 84 -3.14 2.98 4.21
N LEU A 85 -3.74 3.31 3.07
CA LEU A 85 -3.49 2.63 1.80
C LEU A 85 -2.30 3.27 1.08
N THR A 86 -1.34 2.46 0.63
CA THR A 86 -0.14 2.92 -0.07
C THR A 86 0.00 2.24 -1.42
N HIS A 87 0.46 2.99 -2.43
CA HIS A 87 0.68 2.48 -3.78
C HIS A 87 1.84 3.20 -4.49
N HIS A 88 2.39 2.56 -5.51
CA HIS A 88 3.49 3.10 -6.31
C HIS A 88 3.04 3.56 -7.69
N ILE A 89 3.83 4.48 -8.27
CA ILE A 89 3.59 5.09 -9.57
C ILE A 89 4.92 5.31 -10.29
N TYR A 90 4.96 4.95 -11.58
CA TYR A 90 6.07 5.26 -12.49
C TYR A 90 5.51 5.66 -13.87
N ASN A 91 4.98 6.88 -13.97
CA ASN A 91 4.26 7.35 -15.16
C ASN A 91 5.11 7.36 -16.44
N LEU A 92 6.41 7.59 -16.31
CA LEU A 92 7.31 7.78 -17.45
C LEU A 92 7.93 6.47 -17.96
N GLY A 93 7.80 5.37 -17.21
CA GLY A 93 8.45 4.10 -17.54
C GLY A 93 9.95 4.09 -17.21
N PRO A 94 10.74 3.25 -17.88
CA PRO A 94 12.16 3.06 -17.57
C PRO A 94 13.01 4.25 -18.04
N GLY A 95 14.15 4.45 -17.38
CA GLY A 95 15.03 5.61 -17.64
C GLY A 95 15.79 5.57 -18.97
N ASP A 96 15.82 4.42 -19.65
CA ASP A 96 16.48 4.19 -20.94
C ASP A 96 15.53 4.32 -22.15
N ASP A 97 14.29 4.78 -21.93
CA ASP A 97 13.33 5.01 -23.00
C ASP A 97 13.80 6.13 -23.95
N PRO A 98 14.04 5.85 -25.25
CA PRO A 98 14.46 6.88 -26.21
C PRO A 98 13.41 7.99 -26.41
N ASN A 99 12.15 7.76 -26.03
CA ASN A 99 11.06 8.73 -26.12
C ASN A 99 10.81 9.49 -24.80
N MET A 100 11.67 9.33 -23.79
CA MET A 100 11.50 9.94 -22.46
C MET A 100 11.21 11.45 -22.53
N MET A 101 11.97 12.20 -23.35
CA MET A 101 11.77 13.64 -23.50
C MET A 101 10.39 14.00 -24.05
N ASN A 102 9.88 13.22 -25.01
CA ASN A 102 8.55 13.44 -25.58
C ASN A 102 7.46 13.15 -24.53
N LYS A 103 7.63 12.09 -23.73
CA LYS A 103 6.69 11.73 -22.66
C LYS A 103 6.62 12.77 -21.55
N ILE A 104 7.76 13.36 -21.16
CA ILE A 104 7.83 14.40 -20.13
C ILE A 104 7.10 15.68 -20.57
N LEU A 105 7.15 16.01 -21.86
CA LEU A 105 6.55 17.22 -22.41
C LEU A 105 5.11 17.05 -22.90
N ASP A 106 4.58 15.82 -22.94
CA ASP A 106 3.21 15.53 -23.39
C ASP A 106 2.22 15.55 -22.22
N PRO A 107 1.36 16.58 -22.09
CA PRO A 107 0.37 16.64 -21.01
C PRO A 107 -0.67 15.52 -21.10
N SER A 108 -0.98 15.01 -22.30
CA SER A 108 -1.92 13.89 -22.47
C SER A 108 -1.34 12.60 -21.93
N TYR A 109 -0.03 12.38 -22.14
CA TYR A 109 0.70 11.26 -21.57
C TYR A 109 0.75 11.37 -20.02
N LEU A 110 1.12 12.53 -19.49
CA LEU A 110 1.18 12.75 -18.03
C LEU A 110 -0.19 12.59 -17.35
N ASN A 111 -1.27 12.93 -18.04
CA ASN A 111 -2.63 12.86 -17.48
C ASN A 111 -3.17 11.42 -17.36
N GLN A 112 -2.53 10.41 -17.96
CA GLN A 112 -3.00 9.02 -17.88
C GLN A 112 -3.07 8.47 -16.45
N VAL A 113 -2.18 8.94 -15.56
CA VAL A 113 -2.17 8.55 -14.13
C VAL A 113 -3.44 8.95 -13.38
N SER A 114 -4.19 9.95 -13.88
CA SER A 114 -5.42 10.42 -13.24
C SER A 114 -6.43 9.28 -13.05
N GLN A 115 -6.50 8.34 -14.00
CA GLN A 115 -7.37 7.17 -13.91
C GLN A 115 -6.95 6.24 -12.76
N THR A 116 -5.65 6.08 -12.54
CA THR A 116 -5.12 5.31 -11.40
C THR A 116 -5.46 5.99 -10.07
N TYR A 117 -5.28 7.31 -9.95
CA TYR A 117 -5.67 8.05 -8.75
C TYR A 117 -7.17 7.96 -8.48
N LYS A 118 -8.00 8.04 -9.53
CA LYS A 118 -9.45 7.84 -9.41
C LYS A 118 -9.74 6.45 -8.84
N GLY A 119 -9.13 5.40 -9.39
CA GLY A 119 -9.31 4.02 -8.90
C GLY A 119 -8.92 3.85 -7.42
N VAL A 120 -7.77 4.41 -7.03
CA VAL A 120 -7.34 4.42 -5.62
C VAL A 120 -8.33 5.18 -4.74
N SER A 121 -8.82 6.34 -5.18
CA SER A 121 -9.84 7.10 -4.44
C SER A 121 -11.15 6.32 -4.31
N ASP A 122 -11.58 5.66 -5.37
CA ASP A 122 -12.81 4.86 -5.39
C ASP A 122 -12.71 3.68 -4.40
N VAL A 123 -11.58 2.98 -4.37
CA VAL A 123 -11.38 1.86 -3.44
C VAL A 123 -11.31 2.35 -1.99
N VAL A 124 -10.63 3.47 -1.72
CA VAL A 124 -10.63 4.08 -0.37
C VAL A 124 -12.04 4.47 0.04
N ASN A 125 -12.82 5.10 -0.85
CA ASN A 125 -14.21 5.47 -0.56
C ASN A 125 -15.12 4.27 -0.31
N LYS A 126 -14.88 3.15 -1.00
CA LYS A 126 -15.63 1.91 -0.82
C LYS A 126 -15.37 1.25 0.54
N PHE A 127 -14.12 1.25 1.02
CA PHE A 127 -13.72 0.51 2.23
C PHE A 127 -13.47 1.35 3.47
N ARG A 128 -13.52 2.69 3.38
CA ARG A 128 -13.42 3.56 4.56
C ARG A 128 -14.52 3.22 5.57
N PRO A 129 -14.26 3.37 6.87
CA PRO A 129 -15.31 3.28 7.88
C PRO A 129 -16.48 4.22 7.55
N GLN A 130 -17.72 3.74 7.69
CA GLN A 130 -18.89 4.61 7.62
C GLN A 130 -19.06 5.31 8.97
N LEU A 131 -19.30 6.63 8.90
CA LEU A 131 -19.64 7.46 10.06
C LEU A 131 -21.14 7.33 10.37
#